data_AF-A0A179SUX3-F1
#
_entry.id   AF-A0A179SUX3-F1
#
_cell.length_a   1.000
_cell.length_b   1.000
_cell.length_c   1.000
_cell.angle_alpha   90.00
_cell.angle_beta   90.00
_cell.angle_gamma   90.00
#
_symmetry.space_group_name_H-M   'P 1'
#
loop_
_entity.id
_entity.type
_entity.pdbx_description
1 polymer ?
#
loop_
_entity_poly.entity_id
_entity_poly.type
_entity_poly.pdbx_seq_one_letter_code
_entity_poly.pdbx_strand_id
1 'polypeptide(L)'
;MKTTKWVIVILLALITSSFLFFYHGKVARESIIFFPIDDSVTFDKASTTLQFAGKKDDDEYIIEWDVTSLTNKEIYLRQDISLLFSDGKLVDTLSEWEDQSQKLAQYKKITGEDSSHYQTISLHYGEIHLENDLIRSTQRMSRDHLYVIDSEFTDLFSFKRPLTDEELEWKDILDKVTEQHLEYSWNQLIDYYKIDETKYEKIPFIELERYNTDPLLGLSKAKTQEVIGSLWEGLYKNYFLGLKTKEGKVIEPIGSTMPLILIAKNYSHIVILIQAENGLPFKFIQNISLND
;
A
#
# COMPACT_ATOMS: atom_id res chain seq x y z
N MET A 1 -56.52 -3.46 -19.81
CA MET A 1 -55.86 -4.57 -19.07
C MET A 1 -54.55 -5.06 -19.68
N LYS A 2 -54.36 -5.08 -21.01
CA LYS A 2 -53.08 -5.45 -21.64
C LYS A 2 -51.99 -4.38 -21.50
N THR A 3 -52.34 -3.10 -21.66
CA THR A 3 -51.40 -1.95 -21.59
C THR A 3 -50.77 -1.78 -20.20
N THR A 4 -51.55 -1.96 -19.13
CA THR A 4 -51.06 -1.89 -17.74
C THR A 4 -50.00 -2.96 -17.42
N LYS A 5 -50.10 -4.16 -18.02
CA LYS A 5 -49.12 -5.23 -17.84
C LYS A 5 -47.78 -4.89 -18.51
N TRP A 6 -47.81 -4.27 -19.69
CA TRP A 6 -46.60 -3.85 -20.39
C TRP A 6 -45.88 -2.71 -19.67
N VAL A 7 -46.62 -1.77 -19.10
CA VAL A 7 -46.04 -0.68 -18.28
C VAL A 7 -45.31 -1.24 -17.06
N ILE A 8 -45.89 -2.23 -16.38
CA ILE A 8 -45.26 -2.88 -15.21
C ILE A 8 -43.97 -3.62 -15.61
N VAL A 9 -43.98 -4.33 -16.74
CA VAL A 9 -42.80 -5.04 -17.24
C VAL A 9 -41.66 -4.08 -17.61
N ILE A 10 -41.98 -2.95 -18.25
CA ILE A 10 -40.99 -1.91 -18.60
C ILE A 10 -40.40 -1.26 -17.34
N LEU A 11 -41.24 -0.98 -16.33
CA LEU A 11 -40.80 -0.43 -15.05
C LEU A 11 -39.87 -1.39 -14.30
N LEU A 12 -40.20 -2.68 -14.26
CA LEU A 12 -39.35 -3.71 -13.67
C LEU A 12 -38.00 -3.81 -14.40
N ALA A 13 -38.00 -3.79 -15.74
CA ALA A 13 -36.78 -3.82 -16.54
C ALA A 13 -35.87 -2.61 -16.27
N LEU A 14 -36.45 -1.40 -16.15
CA LEU A 14 -35.71 -0.18 -15.80
C LEU A 14 -35.13 -0.22 -14.39
N ILE A 15 -35.89 -0.71 -13.41
CA ILE A 15 -35.42 -0.87 -12.03
C ILE A 15 -34.29 -1.90 -11.97
N THR A 16 -34.43 -3.05 -12.63
CA THR A 16 -33.35 -4.06 -12.66
C THR A 16 -32.12 -3.57 -13.41
N SER A 17 -32.28 -2.83 -14.50
CA SER A 17 -31.15 -2.26 -15.25
C SER A 17 -30.43 -1.19 -14.44
N SER A 18 -31.17 -0.32 -13.76
CA SER A 18 -30.61 0.67 -12.84
C SER A 18 -29.90 0.00 -11.67
N PHE A 19 -30.52 -1.02 -11.06
CA PHE A 19 -29.90 -1.80 -9.99
C PHE A 19 -28.60 -2.48 -10.47
N LEU A 20 -28.61 -3.14 -11.62
CA LEU A 20 -27.42 -3.77 -12.20
C LEU A 20 -26.34 -2.75 -12.55
N PHE A 21 -26.70 -1.57 -13.06
CA PHE A 21 -25.77 -0.48 -13.35
C PHE A 21 -25.09 0.06 -12.09
N PHE A 22 -25.86 0.26 -11.01
CA PHE A 22 -25.30 0.67 -9.72
C PHE A 22 -24.52 -0.45 -9.01
N TYR A 23 -24.85 -1.73 -9.24
CA TYR A 23 -24.17 -2.85 -8.62
C TYR A 23 -22.90 -3.31 -9.36
N HIS A 24 -22.82 -3.09 -10.68
CA HIS A 24 -21.62 -3.37 -11.50
C HIS A 24 -20.43 -2.46 -11.17
N GLY A 25 -20.61 -1.43 -10.32
CA GLY A 25 -19.52 -0.56 -9.87
C GLY A 25 -18.53 -1.21 -8.90
N LYS A 26 -18.78 -2.45 -8.44
CA LYS A 26 -17.79 -3.22 -7.67
C LYS A 26 -17.11 -4.22 -8.60
N VAL A 27 -16.12 -3.75 -9.37
CA VAL A 27 -15.16 -4.63 -10.02
C VAL A 27 -14.63 -5.59 -8.95
N ALA A 28 -14.78 -6.89 -9.18
CA ALA A 28 -14.17 -7.90 -8.31
C ALA A 28 -12.66 -7.60 -8.29
N ARG A 29 -12.14 -7.21 -7.13
CA ARG A 29 -10.71 -6.96 -6.97
C ARG A 29 -10.03 -8.31 -6.76
N GLU A 30 -9.06 -8.63 -7.60
CA GLU A 30 -8.27 -9.84 -7.42
C GLU A 30 -7.52 -9.83 -6.09
N SER A 31 -7.52 -10.98 -5.42
CA SER A 31 -6.86 -11.11 -4.12
C SER A 31 -5.38 -11.43 -4.29
N ILE A 32 -4.52 -10.69 -3.59
CA ILE A 32 -3.12 -11.07 -3.47
C ILE A 32 -3.02 -12.29 -2.54
N ILE A 33 -2.53 -13.40 -3.06
CA ILE A 33 -2.23 -14.63 -2.33
C ILE A 33 -0.76 -14.95 -2.56
N PHE A 34 0.00 -15.17 -1.50
CA PHE A 34 1.39 -15.54 -1.68
C PHE A 34 1.52 -17.03 -2.07
N PHE A 35 2.28 -17.29 -3.13
CA PHE A 35 2.73 -18.64 -3.52
C PHE A 35 4.26 -18.71 -3.54
N PRO A 36 4.88 -19.90 -3.41
CA PRO A 36 6.33 -20.04 -3.48
C PRO A 36 6.92 -19.38 -4.75
N ILE A 37 7.97 -18.57 -4.57
CA ILE A 37 8.58 -17.78 -5.65
C ILE A 37 9.12 -18.68 -6.76
N ASP A 38 8.88 -18.34 -8.02
CA ASP A 38 9.49 -18.94 -9.20
C ASP A 38 10.66 -18.08 -9.70
N ASP A 39 11.89 -18.55 -9.50
CA ASP A 39 13.09 -17.83 -9.89
C ASP A 39 13.28 -17.69 -11.42
N SER A 40 12.48 -18.38 -12.24
CA SER A 40 12.49 -18.22 -13.70
C SER A 40 11.72 -16.99 -14.20
N VAL A 41 10.90 -16.38 -13.34
CA VAL A 41 10.14 -15.16 -13.62
C VAL A 41 10.68 -14.03 -12.75
N THR A 42 11.23 -13.01 -13.39
CA THR A 42 11.80 -11.86 -12.72
C THR A 42 11.19 -10.56 -13.22
N PHE A 43 11.19 -9.54 -12.36
CA PHE A 43 10.90 -8.17 -12.75
C PHE A 43 12.13 -7.50 -13.36
N ASP A 44 12.11 -7.28 -14.67
CA ASP A 44 13.10 -6.47 -15.39
C ASP A 44 12.99 -5.00 -14.99
N LYS A 45 11.75 -4.53 -14.73
CA LYS A 45 11.46 -3.20 -14.20
C LYS A 45 10.40 -3.26 -13.11
N ALA A 46 10.60 -2.47 -12.06
CA ALA A 46 9.64 -2.19 -11.00
C ALA A 46 9.95 -0.79 -10.49
N SER A 47 9.02 0.14 -10.64
CA SER A 47 9.26 1.55 -10.35
C SER A 47 8.00 2.20 -9.82
N THR A 48 8.18 3.00 -8.79
CA THR A 48 7.19 3.94 -8.27
C THR A 48 7.84 5.31 -8.30
N THR A 49 7.10 6.33 -8.74
CA THR A 49 7.63 7.69 -8.83
C THR A 49 6.60 8.70 -8.33
N LEU A 50 7.06 9.66 -7.54
CA LEU A 50 6.36 10.89 -7.21
C LEU A 50 7.08 12.05 -7.88
N GLN A 51 6.29 12.93 -8.50
CA GLN A 51 6.78 14.16 -9.12
C GLN A 51 5.84 15.32 -8.81
N PHE A 52 6.42 16.48 -8.54
CA PHE A 52 5.64 17.70 -8.43
C PHE A 52 5.22 18.15 -9.84
N ALA A 53 3.91 18.30 -10.06
CA ALA A 53 3.35 18.68 -11.35
C ALA A 53 3.14 20.19 -11.48
N GLY A 54 2.97 20.89 -10.36
CA GLY A 54 2.70 22.33 -10.33
C GLY A 54 1.62 22.72 -9.34
N LYS A 55 1.38 24.03 -9.28
CA LYS A 55 0.33 24.67 -8.48
C LYS A 55 -1.04 24.45 -9.12
N LYS A 56 -2.07 24.15 -8.30
CA LYS A 56 -3.46 24.01 -8.73
C LYS A 56 -4.25 25.30 -8.51
N ASP A 57 -4.15 25.85 -7.31
CA ASP A 57 -4.66 27.16 -6.91
C ASP A 57 -3.74 27.77 -5.85
N ASP A 58 -4.13 28.87 -5.18
CA ASP A 58 -3.26 29.63 -4.28
C ASP A 58 -2.68 28.81 -3.11
N ASP A 59 -3.38 27.77 -2.63
CA ASP A 59 -3.01 26.97 -1.45
C ASP A 59 -2.96 25.45 -1.74
N GLU A 60 -3.16 25.05 -3.00
CA GLU A 60 -3.12 23.65 -3.44
C GLU A 60 -2.09 23.39 -4.54
N TYR A 61 -1.48 22.21 -4.51
CA TYR A 61 -0.59 21.71 -5.55
C TYR A 61 -0.94 20.31 -6.02
N ILE A 62 -0.30 19.90 -7.12
CA ILE A 62 -0.50 18.61 -7.77
C ILE A 62 0.77 17.79 -7.70
N ILE A 63 0.63 16.54 -7.25
CA ILE A 63 1.64 15.50 -7.34
C ILE A 63 1.19 14.45 -8.36
N GLU A 64 2.10 14.08 -9.25
CA GLU A 64 1.95 12.95 -10.16
C GLU A 64 2.55 11.69 -9.52
N TRP A 65 1.74 10.65 -9.44
CA TRP A 65 2.09 9.36 -8.87
C TRP A 65 2.00 8.28 -9.95
N ASP A 66 3.16 7.75 -10.33
CA ASP A 66 3.33 6.75 -11.38
C ASP A 66 3.84 5.43 -10.80
N VAL A 67 3.20 4.31 -11.14
CA VAL A 67 3.66 2.96 -10.81
C VAL A 67 3.75 2.14 -12.09
N THR A 68 4.93 1.59 -12.39
CA THR A 68 5.17 0.78 -13.59
C THR A 68 6.00 -0.44 -13.29
N SER A 69 5.68 -1.56 -13.94
CA SER A 69 6.43 -2.81 -13.80
C SER A 69 6.44 -3.64 -15.08
N LEU A 70 7.51 -4.41 -15.27
CA LEU A 70 7.74 -5.26 -16.43
C LEU A 70 8.41 -6.56 -15.97
N THR A 71 7.82 -7.70 -16.32
CA THR A 71 8.41 -9.03 -16.10
C THR A 71 9.21 -9.46 -17.33
N ASN A 72 10.12 -10.43 -17.18
CA ASN A 72 10.92 -10.97 -18.29
C ASN A 72 10.11 -11.79 -19.31
N LYS A 73 8.87 -12.17 -18.96
CA LYS A 73 7.89 -12.85 -19.84
C LYS A 73 6.47 -12.56 -19.37
N GLU A 74 5.50 -12.80 -20.26
CA GLU A 74 4.07 -12.78 -19.94
C GLU A 74 3.75 -13.87 -18.90
N ILE A 75 2.89 -13.56 -17.93
CA ILE A 75 2.48 -14.48 -16.87
C ILE A 75 0.98 -14.42 -16.62
N TYR A 76 0.46 -15.37 -15.85
CA TYR A 76 -0.96 -15.65 -15.74
C TYR A 76 -1.77 -14.45 -15.25
N LEU A 77 -1.38 -13.88 -14.11
CA LEU A 77 -2.01 -12.69 -13.53
C LEU A 77 -0.94 -11.74 -13.05
N ARG A 78 -1.14 -10.46 -13.31
CA ARG A 78 -0.34 -9.35 -12.79
C ARG A 78 -1.17 -8.49 -11.89
N GLN A 79 -0.59 -8.04 -10.79
CA GLN A 79 -1.23 -7.08 -9.90
C GLN A 79 -0.18 -6.16 -9.28
N ASP A 80 -0.38 -4.86 -9.45
CA ASP A 80 0.45 -3.85 -8.82
C ASP A 80 -0.43 -3.04 -7.87
N ILE A 81 -0.04 -3.01 -6.59
CA ILE A 81 -0.67 -2.16 -5.58
C ILE A 81 0.32 -1.12 -5.07
N SER A 82 -0.19 0.04 -4.69
CA SER A 82 0.64 1.11 -4.15
C SER A 82 -0.10 1.90 -3.08
N LEU A 83 0.64 2.33 -2.05
CA LEU A 83 0.15 3.12 -0.95
C LEU A 83 0.92 4.45 -0.93
N LEU A 84 0.19 5.56 -0.81
CA LEU A 84 0.76 6.90 -0.68
C LEU A 84 0.47 7.44 0.70
N PHE A 85 1.52 7.85 1.39
CA PHE A 85 1.48 8.48 2.69
C PHE A 85 1.87 9.93 2.58
N SER A 86 1.21 10.80 3.34
CA SER A 86 1.67 12.17 3.64
C SER A 86 1.87 12.27 5.14
N ASP A 87 3.06 12.70 5.57
CA ASP A 87 3.43 12.90 6.98
C ASP A 87 3.05 11.70 7.87
N GLY A 88 3.30 10.49 7.34
CA GLY A 88 3.03 9.23 8.02
C GLY A 88 1.55 8.80 8.07
N LYS A 89 0.64 9.46 7.36
CA LYS A 89 -0.78 9.04 7.20
C LYS A 89 -1.08 8.60 5.78
N LEU A 90 -1.88 7.55 5.62
CA LEU A 90 -2.31 7.09 4.30
C LEU A 90 -3.26 8.10 3.69
N VAL A 91 -2.89 8.68 2.55
CA VAL A 91 -3.72 9.67 1.84
C VAL A 91 -4.37 9.09 0.60
N ASP A 92 -3.76 8.10 -0.04
CA ASP A 92 -4.34 7.45 -1.21
C ASP A 92 -3.77 6.05 -1.49
N THR A 93 -4.44 5.31 -2.37
CA THR A 93 -4.06 3.97 -2.83
C THR A 93 -4.24 3.83 -4.34
N LEU A 94 -3.40 3.01 -4.95
CA LEU A 94 -3.46 2.63 -6.36
C LEU A 94 -3.47 1.10 -6.47
N SER A 95 -4.26 0.58 -7.41
CA SER A 95 -4.27 -0.84 -7.77
C SER A 95 -4.63 -1.01 -9.23
N GLU A 96 -3.85 -1.84 -9.91
CA GLU A 96 -4.15 -2.30 -11.26
C GLU A 96 -3.86 -3.79 -11.34
N TRP A 97 -4.66 -4.52 -12.12
CA TRP A 97 -4.41 -5.94 -12.37
C TRP A 97 -4.78 -6.31 -13.81
N GLU A 98 -4.07 -7.28 -14.37
CA GLU A 98 -4.29 -7.73 -15.74
C GLU A 98 -3.90 -9.21 -15.88
N ASP A 99 -4.74 -9.99 -16.54
CA ASP A 99 -4.44 -11.36 -16.92
C ASP A 99 -3.55 -11.40 -18.16
N GLN A 100 -2.68 -12.41 -18.26
CA GLN A 100 -1.86 -12.65 -19.45
C GLN A 100 -1.06 -11.41 -19.89
N SER A 101 -0.39 -10.78 -18.92
CA SER A 101 0.32 -9.52 -19.16
C SER A 101 1.77 -9.58 -18.69
N GLN A 102 2.64 -8.93 -19.46
CA GLN A 102 4.04 -8.69 -19.12
C GLN A 102 4.25 -7.33 -18.44
N LYS A 103 3.32 -6.38 -18.59
CA LYS A 103 3.52 -4.99 -18.19
C LYS A 103 2.28 -4.45 -17.48
N LEU A 104 2.49 -3.78 -16.35
CA LEU A 104 1.47 -2.91 -15.75
C LEU A 104 1.98 -1.48 -15.66
N ALA A 105 1.04 -0.55 -15.79
CA ALA A 105 1.26 0.87 -15.58
C ALA A 105 -0.02 1.50 -15.04
N GLN A 106 0.12 2.30 -14.00
CA GLN A 106 -0.97 3.05 -13.38
C GLN A 106 -0.47 4.42 -12.96
N TYR A 107 -1.38 5.39 -12.98
CA TYR A 107 -1.07 6.79 -12.80
C TYR A 107 -2.21 7.48 -12.08
N LYS A 108 -1.88 8.40 -11.17
CA LYS A 108 -2.85 9.27 -10.51
C LYS A 108 -2.26 10.65 -10.25
N LYS A 109 -3.10 11.67 -10.40
CA LYS A 109 -2.83 13.01 -9.87
C LYS A 109 -3.44 13.12 -8.49
N ILE A 110 -2.64 13.55 -7.52
CA ILE A 110 -3.05 13.79 -6.14
C ILE A 110 -2.98 15.28 -5.89
N THR A 111 -4.00 15.82 -5.24
CA THR A 111 -3.97 17.19 -4.73
C THR A 111 -3.39 17.16 -3.33
N GLY A 112 -2.40 18.01 -3.08
CA GLY A 112 -1.84 18.27 -1.77
C GLY A 112 -2.08 19.72 -1.37
N GLU A 113 -2.05 19.94 -0.07
CA GLU A 113 -2.15 21.22 0.62
C GLU A 113 -1.00 21.27 1.64
N ASP A 114 -0.57 22.46 2.03
CA ASP A 114 0.51 22.70 3.00
C ASP A 114 1.85 22.02 2.66
N SER A 115 2.87 22.34 3.45
CA SER A 115 4.17 21.64 3.38
C SER A 115 4.07 20.21 3.91
N SER A 116 4.50 19.23 3.11
CA SER A 116 4.38 17.81 3.46
C SER A 116 5.51 16.94 2.90
N HIS A 117 5.77 15.84 3.60
CA HIS A 117 6.62 14.74 3.16
C HIS A 117 5.77 13.58 2.66
N TYR A 118 5.76 13.39 1.34
CA TYR A 118 5.10 12.27 0.70
C TYR A 118 6.01 11.06 0.58
N GLN A 119 5.51 9.90 0.97
CA GLN A 119 6.21 8.63 0.87
C GLN A 119 5.31 7.59 0.23
N THR A 120 5.83 6.82 -0.72
CA THR A 120 5.05 5.76 -1.37
C THR A 120 5.84 4.47 -1.45
N ILE A 121 5.12 3.36 -1.29
CA ILE A 121 5.64 2.01 -1.48
C ILE A 121 4.63 1.18 -2.27
N SER A 122 5.16 0.43 -3.23
CA SER A 122 4.39 -0.46 -4.09
C SER A 122 4.86 -1.90 -3.96
N LEU A 123 3.90 -2.82 -4.10
CA LEU A 123 4.16 -4.22 -4.41
C LEU A 123 3.81 -4.47 -5.86
N HIS A 124 4.76 -5.01 -6.61
CA HIS A 124 4.55 -5.57 -7.93
C HIS A 124 4.49 -7.08 -7.77
N TYR A 125 3.34 -7.66 -8.10
CA TYR A 125 3.05 -9.07 -7.88
C TYR A 125 2.69 -9.75 -9.20
N GLY A 126 3.04 -11.02 -9.28
CA GLY A 126 2.75 -11.89 -10.41
C GLY A 126 2.39 -13.29 -9.95
N GLU A 127 1.30 -13.83 -10.47
CA GLU A 127 0.91 -15.23 -10.32
C GLU A 127 1.25 -16.01 -11.57
N ILE A 128 1.77 -17.22 -11.39
CA ILE A 128 2.30 -18.07 -12.45
C ILE A 128 1.66 -19.44 -12.31
N HIS A 129 0.93 -19.85 -13.34
CA HIS A 129 0.34 -21.18 -13.43
C HIS A 129 1.29 -22.09 -14.20
N LEU A 130 1.76 -23.15 -13.55
CA LEU A 130 2.62 -24.17 -14.13
C LEU A 130 1.80 -25.43 -14.46
N GLU A 131 2.44 -26.42 -15.08
CA GLU A 131 1.84 -27.73 -15.30
C GLU A 131 1.41 -28.39 -13.98
N ASN A 132 0.35 -29.21 -14.04
CA ASN A 132 -0.24 -29.93 -12.89
C ASN A 132 -0.86 -29.01 -11.82
N ASP A 133 -1.45 -27.89 -12.22
CA ASP A 133 -2.14 -26.93 -11.33
C ASP A 133 -1.24 -26.35 -10.23
N LEU A 134 0.08 -26.39 -10.42
CA LEU A 134 1.03 -25.79 -9.50
C LEU A 134 1.07 -24.28 -9.72
N ILE A 135 0.70 -23.52 -8.69
CA ILE A 135 0.75 -22.06 -8.71
C ILE A 135 2.01 -21.58 -7.99
N ARG A 136 2.73 -20.68 -8.62
CA ARG A 136 3.89 -19.97 -8.07
C ARG A 136 3.69 -18.47 -8.17
N SER A 137 4.55 -17.70 -7.53
CA SER A 137 4.51 -16.25 -7.64
C SER A 137 5.85 -15.63 -7.98
N THR A 138 5.84 -14.37 -8.34
CA THR A 138 7.00 -13.49 -8.35
C THR A 138 6.60 -12.18 -7.70
N GLN A 139 7.53 -11.51 -7.03
CA GLN A 139 7.25 -10.24 -6.39
C GLN A 139 8.47 -9.32 -6.40
N ARG A 140 8.22 -8.02 -6.39
CA ARG A 140 9.23 -6.99 -6.16
C ARG A 140 8.57 -5.78 -5.54
N MET A 141 9.26 -5.11 -4.62
CA MET A 141 8.81 -3.82 -4.11
C MET A 141 9.52 -2.67 -4.82
N SER A 142 8.90 -1.50 -4.86
CA SER A 142 9.58 -0.25 -5.16
C SER A 142 9.01 0.87 -4.29
N ARG A 143 9.79 1.94 -4.08
CA ARG A 143 9.39 3.08 -3.27
C ARG A 143 9.90 4.37 -3.86
N ASP A 144 9.29 5.48 -3.45
CA ASP A 144 9.77 6.82 -3.72
C ASP A 144 9.29 7.79 -2.64
N HIS A 145 9.83 9.00 -2.64
CA HIS A 145 9.41 10.07 -1.74
C HIS A 145 9.57 11.43 -2.39
N LEU A 146 8.87 12.42 -1.86
CA LEU A 146 8.89 13.81 -2.33
C LEU A 146 8.54 14.74 -1.17
N TYR A 147 9.40 15.73 -0.92
CA TYR A 147 9.04 16.88 -0.09
C TYR A 147 8.43 17.94 -0.99
N VAL A 148 7.29 18.49 -0.59
CA VAL A 148 6.68 19.67 -1.23
C VAL A 148 6.52 20.73 -0.15
N ILE A 149 7.05 21.92 -0.41
CA ILE A 149 7.04 23.03 0.53
C ILE A 149 6.10 24.09 0.00
N ASP A 150 4.97 24.22 0.69
CA ASP A 150 3.99 25.29 0.52
C ASP A 150 3.91 26.06 1.83
N SER A 151 4.42 27.29 1.83
CA SER A 151 4.63 28.11 3.03
C SER A 151 4.40 29.56 2.68
N GLU A 152 3.82 30.33 3.60
CA GLU A 152 3.60 31.78 3.43
C GLU A 152 4.90 32.57 3.17
N PHE A 153 6.05 31.99 3.50
CA PHE A 153 7.35 32.67 3.46
C PHE A 153 8.20 32.35 2.22
N THR A 154 7.81 31.35 1.43
CA THR A 154 8.63 30.82 0.33
C THR A 154 7.76 30.51 -0.88
N ASP A 155 8.29 30.68 -2.09
CA ASP A 155 7.60 30.17 -3.28
C ASP A 155 7.41 28.65 -3.16
N LEU A 156 6.37 28.11 -3.77
CA LEU A 156 6.12 26.66 -3.79
C LEU A 156 7.26 25.93 -4.50
N PHE A 157 7.95 25.03 -3.80
CA PHE A 157 9.00 24.20 -4.36
C PHE A 157 8.92 22.74 -3.87
N SER A 158 9.69 21.86 -4.51
CA SER A 158 9.74 20.45 -4.13
C SER A 158 11.12 19.87 -4.37
N PHE A 159 11.48 18.86 -3.56
CA PHE A 159 12.77 18.20 -3.67
C PHE A 159 12.67 16.76 -3.14
N LYS A 160 13.59 15.90 -3.62
CA LYS A 160 13.76 14.53 -3.07
C LYS A 160 14.96 14.43 -2.15
N ARG A 161 16.03 15.14 -2.50
CA ARG A 161 17.26 15.22 -1.72
C ARG A 161 17.59 16.69 -1.54
N PRO A 162 17.86 17.15 -0.30
CA PRO A 162 18.21 18.54 -0.08
C PRO A 162 19.55 18.85 -0.74
N LEU A 163 19.59 19.95 -1.47
CA LEU A 163 20.74 20.53 -2.14
C LEU A 163 21.05 21.94 -1.59
N THR A 164 20.11 22.54 -0.85
CA THR A 164 20.26 23.84 -0.18
C THR A 164 20.04 23.72 1.34
N ASP A 165 20.50 24.73 2.10
CA ASP A 165 20.29 24.79 3.55
C ASP A 165 18.80 24.90 3.90
N GLU A 166 18.02 25.61 3.07
CA GLU A 166 16.56 25.74 3.22
C GLU A 166 15.85 24.40 3.01
N GLU A 167 16.20 23.64 1.97
CA GLU A 167 15.66 22.29 1.76
C GLU A 167 16.04 21.34 2.90
N LEU A 168 17.25 21.46 3.45
CA LEU A 168 17.69 20.67 4.59
C LEU A 168 16.88 21.00 5.86
N GLU A 169 16.66 22.28 6.13
CA GLU A 169 15.85 22.74 7.26
C GLU A 169 14.41 22.22 7.15
N TRP A 170 13.78 22.36 5.99
CA TRP A 170 12.43 21.85 5.77
C TRP A 170 12.33 20.33 5.89
N LYS A 171 13.32 19.61 5.35
CA LYS A 171 13.42 18.16 5.54
C LYS A 171 13.45 17.81 7.02
N ASP A 172 14.32 18.45 7.79
CA ASP A 172 14.50 18.15 9.21
C ASP A 172 13.24 18.48 10.03
N ILE A 173 12.53 19.57 9.69
CA ILE A 173 11.26 19.93 10.30
C ILE A 173 10.19 18.86 10.01
N LEU A 174 9.95 18.56 8.73
CA LEU A 174 8.89 17.63 8.31
C LEU A 174 9.16 16.21 8.81
N ASP A 175 10.39 15.73 8.71
CA ASP A 175 10.77 14.40 9.19
C ASP A 175 10.59 14.30 10.71
N LYS A 176 11.04 15.31 11.47
CA LYS A 176 10.92 15.30 12.93
C LYS A 176 9.47 15.32 13.39
N VAL A 177 8.62 16.15 12.77
CA VAL A 177 7.19 16.20 13.11
C VAL A 177 6.50 14.87 12.77
N THR A 178 6.82 14.31 11.60
CA THR A 178 6.27 13.01 11.16
C THR A 178 6.70 11.88 12.10
N GLU A 179 7.99 11.80 12.43
CA GLU A 179 8.54 10.79 13.33
C GLU A 179 7.91 10.89 14.73
N GLN A 180 7.82 12.09 15.29
CA GLN A 180 7.19 12.31 16.59
C GLN A 180 5.72 11.85 16.61
N HIS A 181 4.97 12.15 15.54
CA HIS A 181 3.57 11.73 15.42
C HIS A 181 3.45 10.20 15.30
N LEU A 182 4.26 9.57 14.45
CA LEU A 182 4.27 8.12 14.27
C LEU A 182 4.70 7.39 15.55
N GLU A 183 5.79 7.81 16.19
CA GLU A 183 6.26 7.23 17.44
C GLU A 183 5.23 7.36 18.55
N TYR A 184 4.59 8.53 18.68
CA TYR A 184 3.51 8.71 19.65
C TYR A 184 2.37 7.71 19.40
N SER A 185 1.89 7.60 18.16
CA SER A 185 0.84 6.65 17.79
C SER A 185 1.24 5.20 18.06
N TRP A 186 2.43 4.80 17.61
CA TRP A 186 2.94 3.44 17.78
C TRP A 186 3.12 3.06 19.25
N ASN A 187 3.64 3.97 20.07
CA ASN A 187 3.79 3.75 21.51
C ASN A 187 2.42 3.59 22.18
N GLN A 188 1.41 4.40 21.80
CA GLN A 188 0.04 4.21 22.28
C GLN A 188 -0.52 2.82 21.92
N LEU A 189 -0.27 2.33 20.70
CA LEU A 189 -0.71 1.00 20.26
C LEU A 189 0.01 -0.12 21.02
N ILE A 190 1.32 0.00 21.20
CA ILE A 190 2.14 -0.96 21.95
C ILE A 190 1.63 -1.06 23.40
N ASP A 191 1.41 0.09 24.05
CA ASP A 191 0.88 0.17 25.40
C ASP A 191 -0.54 -0.37 25.50
N TYR A 192 -1.40 -0.06 24.53
CA TYR A 192 -2.78 -0.55 24.45
C TYR A 192 -2.82 -2.07 24.36
N TYR A 193 -2.00 -2.67 23.49
CA TYR A 193 -1.93 -4.11 23.29
C TYR A 193 -1.00 -4.85 24.25
N LYS A 194 -0.33 -4.13 25.17
CA LYS A 194 0.60 -4.69 26.17
C LYS A 194 1.72 -5.49 25.50
N ILE A 195 2.29 -4.94 24.43
CA ILE A 195 3.36 -5.58 23.68
C ILE A 195 4.69 -5.31 24.39
N ASP A 196 5.46 -6.37 24.66
CA ASP A 196 6.81 -6.28 25.18
C ASP A 196 7.78 -5.99 24.03
N GLU A 197 8.06 -4.71 23.79
CA GLU A 197 8.89 -4.24 22.67
C GLU A 197 10.27 -4.88 22.61
N THR A 198 10.83 -5.27 23.76
CA THR A 198 12.19 -5.83 23.83
C THR A 198 12.32 -7.13 23.03
N LYS A 199 11.19 -7.81 22.78
CA LYS A 199 11.09 -9.05 22.01
C LYS A 199 10.94 -8.85 20.50
N TYR A 200 10.85 -7.62 20.03
CA TYR A 200 10.56 -7.31 18.63
C TYR A 200 11.62 -6.41 18.01
N GLU A 201 11.80 -6.56 16.71
CA GLU A 201 12.42 -5.56 15.85
C GLU A 201 11.30 -4.67 15.27
N LYS A 202 11.46 -3.35 15.36
CA LYS A 202 10.49 -2.36 14.87
C LYS A 202 10.88 -1.89 13.48
N ILE A 203 9.98 -2.04 12.50
CA ILE A 203 10.21 -1.67 11.12
C ILE A 203 9.02 -0.85 10.61
N PRO A 204 9.20 0.44 10.28
CA PRO A 204 8.19 1.21 9.56
C PRO A 204 7.86 0.55 8.22
N PHE A 205 6.59 0.52 7.84
CA PHE A 205 6.15 -0.15 6.62
C PHE A 205 6.88 0.32 5.35
N ILE A 206 7.21 1.61 5.24
CA ILE A 206 7.92 2.19 4.09
C ILE A 206 9.33 1.59 3.89
N GLU A 207 9.92 1.03 4.95
CA GLU A 207 11.26 0.42 4.92
C GLU A 207 11.25 -1.03 4.44
N LEU A 208 10.07 -1.60 4.12
CA LEU A 208 10.01 -2.98 3.63
C LEU A 208 10.72 -3.18 2.30
N GLU A 209 10.80 -2.14 1.45
CA GLU A 209 11.43 -2.22 0.12
C GLU A 209 12.89 -2.69 0.19
N ARG A 210 13.63 -2.34 1.26
CA ARG A 210 15.03 -2.76 1.44
C ARG A 210 15.20 -4.28 1.44
N TYR A 211 14.17 -5.03 1.86
CA TYR A 211 14.18 -6.48 1.89
C TYR A 211 14.00 -7.12 0.51
N ASN A 212 13.92 -6.34 -0.57
CA ASN A 212 14.20 -6.84 -1.92
C ASN A 212 15.60 -7.49 -2.01
N THR A 213 16.58 -6.91 -1.32
CA THR A 213 17.98 -7.35 -1.34
C THR A 213 18.44 -7.86 0.01
N ASP A 214 18.03 -7.20 1.07
CA ASP A 214 18.53 -7.47 2.40
C ASP A 214 17.76 -8.65 3.01
N PRO A 215 18.44 -9.66 3.59
CA PRO A 215 17.74 -10.68 4.34
C PRO A 215 17.16 -10.09 5.62
N LEU A 216 15.95 -10.52 5.97
CA LEU A 216 15.42 -10.32 7.31
C LEU A 216 16.34 -11.03 8.30
N LEU A 217 16.73 -10.35 9.37
CA LEU A 217 17.68 -10.81 10.39
C LEU A 217 17.71 -12.34 10.55
N GLY A 218 18.84 -13.00 10.29
CA GLY A 218 19.00 -14.44 10.51
C GLY A 218 18.28 -15.37 9.52
N LEU A 219 17.42 -14.85 8.64
CA LEU A 219 16.77 -15.62 7.58
C LEU A 219 17.58 -15.62 6.29
N SER A 220 17.35 -16.62 5.44
CA SER A 220 17.85 -16.60 4.07
C SER A 220 17.07 -15.57 3.23
N LYS A 221 17.63 -15.18 2.08
CA LYS A 221 16.93 -14.29 1.12
C LYS A 221 15.61 -14.91 0.66
N ALA A 222 15.60 -16.21 0.34
CA ALA A 222 14.40 -16.92 -0.09
C ALA A 222 13.32 -16.89 1.02
N LYS A 223 13.71 -17.16 2.27
CA LYS A 223 12.77 -17.13 3.39
C LYS A 223 12.27 -15.73 3.70
N THR A 224 13.13 -14.73 3.54
CA THR A 224 12.76 -13.31 3.64
C THR A 224 11.66 -12.98 2.62
N GLN A 225 11.80 -13.41 1.36
CA GLN A 225 10.77 -13.16 0.34
C GLN A 225 9.43 -13.82 0.69
N GLU A 226 9.45 -15.04 1.23
CA GLU A 226 8.24 -15.71 1.70
C GLU A 226 7.53 -14.95 2.81
N VAL A 227 8.30 -14.50 3.81
CA VAL A 227 7.78 -13.70 4.92
C VAL A 227 7.20 -12.37 4.42
N ILE A 228 7.91 -11.69 3.53
CA ILE A 228 7.47 -10.41 2.93
C ILE A 228 6.22 -10.60 2.07
N GLY A 229 6.16 -11.63 1.23
CA GLY A 229 5.01 -11.88 0.38
C GLY A 229 3.75 -12.19 1.19
N SER A 230 3.91 -13.02 2.22
CA SER A 230 2.83 -13.32 3.15
C SER A 230 2.41 -12.07 3.95
N LEU A 231 3.35 -11.20 4.34
CA LEU A 231 3.08 -9.92 5.00
C LEU A 231 2.24 -9.00 4.11
N TRP A 232 2.59 -8.89 2.83
CA TRP A 232 1.84 -8.12 1.86
C TRP A 232 0.44 -8.66 1.61
N GLU A 233 0.25 -9.99 1.55
CA GLU A 233 -1.08 -10.59 1.52
C GLU A 233 -1.92 -10.15 2.73
N GLY A 234 -1.32 -10.19 3.93
CA GLY A 234 -1.96 -9.73 5.17
C GLY A 234 -2.34 -8.25 5.13
N LEU A 235 -1.42 -7.40 4.70
CA LEU A 235 -1.63 -5.94 4.55
C LEU A 235 -2.66 -5.62 3.46
N TYR A 236 -2.66 -6.35 2.35
CA TYR A 236 -3.66 -6.18 1.31
C TYR A 236 -5.06 -6.41 1.87
N LYS A 237 -5.24 -7.54 2.56
CA LYS A 237 -6.54 -7.94 3.14
C LYS A 237 -7.02 -7.03 4.27
N ASN A 238 -6.09 -6.59 5.13
CA ASN A 238 -6.45 -5.96 6.40
C ASN A 238 -6.16 -4.46 6.47
N TYR A 239 -5.50 -3.89 5.46
CA TYR A 239 -5.21 -2.47 5.39
C TYR A 239 -5.63 -1.87 4.04
N PHE A 240 -5.14 -2.42 2.92
CA PHE A 240 -5.45 -1.90 1.59
C PHE A 240 -6.94 -1.99 1.24
N LEU A 241 -7.58 -3.14 1.49
CA LEU A 241 -9.01 -3.33 1.25
C LEU A 241 -9.91 -2.70 2.34
N GLY A 242 -9.31 -2.25 3.44
CA GLY A 242 -10.00 -1.65 4.57
C GLY A 242 -9.76 -2.38 5.90
N LEU A 243 -9.97 -1.65 6.99
CA LEU A 243 -9.72 -2.11 8.34
C LEU A 243 -10.99 -2.76 8.90
N LYS A 244 -10.93 -4.05 9.25
CA LYS A 244 -12.10 -4.78 9.76
C LYS A 244 -12.18 -4.73 11.29
N THR A 245 -13.27 -4.18 11.83
CA THR A 245 -13.53 -4.13 13.27
C THR A 245 -13.92 -5.50 13.82
N LYS A 246 -13.95 -5.64 15.16
CA LYS A 246 -14.39 -6.87 15.83
C LYS A 246 -15.82 -7.26 15.51
N GLU A 247 -16.67 -6.26 15.25
CA GLU A 247 -18.07 -6.41 14.86
C GLU A 247 -18.23 -6.76 13.37
N GLY A 248 -17.12 -6.87 12.63
CA GLY A 248 -17.10 -7.20 11.21
C GLY A 248 -17.35 -6.01 10.27
N LYS A 249 -17.47 -4.79 10.79
CA LYS A 249 -17.58 -3.57 9.98
C LYS A 249 -16.23 -3.29 9.32
N VAL A 250 -16.23 -2.94 8.04
CA VAL A 250 -15.04 -2.45 7.33
C VAL A 250 -15.05 -0.93 7.39
N ILE A 251 -13.97 -0.33 7.86
CA ILE A 251 -13.74 1.11 7.81
C ILE A 251 -12.68 1.42 6.75
N GLU A 252 -12.78 2.61 6.16
CA GLU A 252 -11.81 3.06 5.16
C GLU A 252 -10.44 3.26 5.81
N PRO A 253 -9.34 2.87 5.12
CA PRO A 253 -8.00 2.97 5.66
C PRO A 253 -7.38 4.36 5.48
N ILE A 254 -7.93 5.20 4.60
CA ILE A 254 -7.45 6.58 4.40
C ILE A 254 -7.49 7.35 5.73
N GLY A 255 -6.48 8.19 5.97
CA GLY A 255 -6.24 8.91 7.22
C GLY A 255 -5.59 8.07 8.33
N SER A 256 -5.46 6.76 8.16
CA SER A 256 -4.79 5.88 9.13
C SER A 256 -3.28 6.09 9.11
N THR A 257 -2.63 5.81 10.24
CA THR A 257 -1.17 5.90 10.37
C THR A 257 -0.46 4.83 9.54
N MET A 258 0.75 5.15 9.07
CA MET A 258 1.67 4.18 8.49
C MET A 258 1.83 2.98 9.43
N PRO A 259 1.65 1.74 8.93
CA PRO A 259 1.77 0.57 9.77
C PRO A 259 3.16 0.43 10.39
N LEU A 260 3.20 0.05 11.66
CA LEU A 260 4.43 -0.45 12.29
C LEU A 260 4.46 -1.97 12.21
N ILE A 261 5.55 -2.50 11.67
CA ILE A 261 5.80 -3.93 11.60
C ILE A 261 6.72 -4.32 12.76
N LEU A 262 6.25 -5.22 13.61
CA LEU A 262 6.98 -5.77 14.74
C LEU A 262 7.32 -7.21 14.46
N ILE A 263 8.59 -7.50 14.20
CA ILE A 263 9.04 -8.87 13.89
C ILE A 263 9.59 -9.48 15.17
N ALA A 264 9.01 -10.60 15.61
CA ALA A 264 9.48 -11.27 16.80
C ALA A 264 10.93 -11.74 16.59
N LYS A 265 11.83 -11.44 17.54
CA LYS A 265 13.26 -11.77 17.46
C LYS A 265 13.54 -13.28 17.43
N ASN A 266 12.56 -14.10 17.80
CA ASN A 266 12.60 -15.55 17.68
C ASN A 266 12.01 -16.09 16.36
N TYR A 267 11.65 -15.20 15.42
CA TYR A 267 11.11 -15.51 14.10
C TYR A 267 9.82 -16.33 14.10
N SER A 268 9.04 -16.25 15.18
CA SER A 268 7.78 -17.00 15.28
C SER A 268 6.61 -16.31 14.59
N HIS A 269 6.58 -14.97 14.62
CA HIS A 269 5.47 -14.18 14.09
C HIS A 269 5.85 -12.72 13.83
N ILE A 270 4.97 -12.05 13.10
CA ILE A 270 4.94 -10.61 12.87
C ILE A 270 3.68 -10.05 13.52
N VAL A 271 3.79 -8.91 14.17
CA VAL A 271 2.65 -8.10 14.62
C VAL A 271 2.62 -6.80 13.82
N ILE A 272 1.47 -6.45 13.29
CA ILE A 272 1.25 -5.22 12.52
C ILE A 272 0.35 -4.32 13.34
N LEU A 273 0.78 -3.09 13.57
CA LEU A 273 0.04 -2.09 14.34
C LEU A 273 -0.36 -0.92 13.46
N ILE A 274 -1.63 -0.54 13.53
CA ILE A 274 -2.22 0.56 12.75
C ILE A 274 -3.17 1.33 13.67
N GLN A 275 -3.13 2.65 13.63
CA GLN A 275 -4.16 3.50 14.21
C GLN A 275 -5.01 4.08 13.06
N ALA A 276 -6.31 3.82 13.10
CA ALA A 276 -7.24 4.42 12.13
C ALA A 276 -7.35 5.93 12.33
N GLU A 277 -7.87 6.64 11.32
CA GLU A 277 -8.08 8.10 11.38
C GLU A 277 -8.86 8.54 12.64
N ASN A 278 -9.88 7.78 13.03
CA ASN A 278 -10.70 8.04 14.21
C ASN A 278 -10.04 7.62 15.55
N GLY A 279 -8.76 7.23 15.52
CA GLY A 279 -7.98 6.79 16.68
C GLY A 279 -8.17 5.33 17.07
N LEU A 280 -9.05 4.57 16.39
CA LEU A 280 -9.27 3.16 16.72
C LEU A 280 -7.99 2.32 16.49
N PRO A 281 -7.60 1.49 17.47
CA PRO A 281 -6.41 0.67 17.35
C PRO A 281 -6.70 -0.63 16.59
N PHE A 282 -5.81 -0.98 15.67
CA PHE A 282 -5.81 -2.24 14.95
C PHE A 282 -4.51 -3.01 15.15
N LYS A 283 -4.64 -4.33 15.31
CA LYS A 283 -3.53 -5.27 15.42
C LYS A 283 -3.82 -6.51 14.59
N PHE A 284 -2.85 -6.89 13.76
CA PHE A 284 -2.86 -8.15 13.04
C PHE A 284 -1.63 -8.95 13.41
N ILE A 285 -1.78 -10.27 13.52
CA ILE A 285 -0.68 -11.18 13.82
C ILE A 285 -0.57 -12.18 12.68
N GLN A 286 0.65 -12.38 12.21
CA GLN A 286 0.97 -13.33 11.18
C GLN A 286 2.07 -14.26 11.66
N ASN A 287 1.80 -15.56 11.64
CA ASN A 287 2.82 -16.55 12.00
C ASN A 287 3.81 -16.71 10.85
N ILE A 288 5.09 -16.85 11.20
CA ILE A 288 6.14 -17.21 10.25
C ILE A 288 6.27 -18.73 10.31
N SER A 289 5.88 -19.41 9.24
CA SER A 289 6.06 -20.87 9.14
C SER A 289 7.50 -21.16 8.76
N LEU A 290 8.36 -21.53 9.72
CA LEU A 290 9.69 -22.06 9.43
C LEU A 290 9.55 -23.55 9.10
N ASN A 291 9.10 -23.89 7.89
CA ASN A 291 9.27 -25.26 7.40
C ASN A 291 10.67 -25.34 6.80
N ASP A 292 11.50 -26.21 7.39
CA ASP A 292 12.81 -26.63 6.87
C ASP A 292 12.67 -27.55 5.64
#